data_AF-A0A382NWR3-F1
#
_entry.id   AF-A0A382NWR3-F1
#
_cell.length_a   1.000
_cell.length_b   1.000
_cell.length_c   1.000
_cell.angle_alpha   90.00
_cell.angle_beta   90.00
_cell.angle_gamma   90.00
#
_symmetry.space_group_name_H-M   'P 1'
#
loop_
_entity.id
_entity.type
_entity.pdbx_description
1 polymer ?
#
loop_
_entity_poly.entity_id
_entity_poly.type
_entity_poly.pdbx_seq_one_letter_code
_entity_poly.pdbx_strand_id
1 'polypeptide(L)'
;MTEQKECQLASAVLMIRPTRFESNSHTAASNVFQGKNPDPPEQQQEDAAREFAGLCDALKAGGVEVIQFEDTEEPHTPDSVFPNNWVSFHADGAV
;
A
#
# COMPACT_ATOMS: atom_id res chain seq x y z
N MET A 1 -23.44 3.78 -28.56
CA MET A 1 -22.37 4.00 -27.57
C MET A 1 -21.61 2.69 -27.47
N THR A 2 -20.41 2.60 -28.04
CA THR A 2 -19.55 1.43 -27.84
C THR A 2 -18.91 1.58 -26.46
N GLU A 3 -19.31 0.75 -25.50
CA GLU A 3 -18.55 0.56 -24.26
C GLU A 3 -17.13 0.15 -24.67
N GLN A 4 -16.18 1.08 -24.53
CA GLN A 4 -14.78 0.69 -24.61
C GLN A 4 -14.49 -0.13 -23.36
N LYS A 5 -14.20 -1.41 -23.57
CA LYS A 5 -13.82 -2.33 -22.50
C LYS A 5 -12.51 -1.83 -21.90
N GLU A 6 -12.59 -1.27 -20.70
CA GLU A 6 -11.43 -0.77 -19.97
C GLU A 6 -10.42 -1.89 -19.77
N CYS A 7 -9.16 -1.62 -20.09
CA CYS A 7 -8.08 -2.59 -19.88
C CYS A 7 -7.93 -2.83 -18.37
N GLN A 8 -8.13 -4.08 -17.95
CA GLN A 8 -8.05 -4.46 -16.52
C GLN A 8 -6.60 -4.70 -16.05
N LEU A 9 -5.61 -4.47 -16.92
CA LEU A 9 -4.19 -4.59 -16.60
C LEU A 9 -3.61 -3.19 -16.35
N ALA A 10 -3.00 -3.00 -15.19
CA ALA A 10 -2.32 -1.76 -14.84
C ALA A 10 -0.86 -1.77 -15.33
N SER A 11 -0.42 -0.68 -15.95
CA SER A 11 0.99 -0.46 -16.30
C SER A 11 1.76 0.30 -15.22
N ALA A 12 1.06 0.90 -14.25
CA ALA A 12 1.62 1.68 -13.17
C ALA A 12 0.89 1.38 -11.85
N VAL A 13 1.58 1.60 -10.73
CA VAL A 13 1.03 1.43 -9.38
C VAL A 13 1.51 2.54 -8.45
N LEU A 14 0.59 3.07 -7.65
CA LEU A 14 0.88 3.97 -6.54
C LEU A 14 1.24 3.14 -5.30
N MET A 15 2.37 3.47 -4.68
CA MET A 15 2.81 2.84 -3.44
C MET A 15 3.22 3.91 -2.43
N ILE A 16 2.86 3.71 -1.15
CA ILE A 16 3.24 4.59 -0.04
C ILE A 16 4.29 3.88 0.79
N ARG A 17 5.48 4.47 0.93
CA ARG A 17 6.55 3.91 1.75
C ARG A 17 6.15 3.94 3.22
N PRO A 18 6.26 2.83 3.96
CA PRO A 18 5.91 2.81 5.38
C PRO A 18 6.91 3.65 6.19
N THR A 19 6.41 4.59 6.99
CA THR A 19 7.22 5.42 7.90
C THR A 19 7.03 5.02 9.37
N ARG A 20 5.83 4.60 9.77
CA ARG A 20 5.49 4.12 11.13
C ARG A 20 4.52 2.94 11.13
N PHE A 21 4.81 1.93 10.30
CA PHE A 21 4.02 0.72 10.18
C PHE A 21 4.08 -0.11 11.47
N GLU A 22 2.90 -0.49 11.95
CA GLU A 22 2.71 -1.47 13.01
C GLU A 22 1.28 -2.03 12.93
N SER A 23 1.02 -3.10 13.67
CA SER A 23 -0.32 -3.65 13.82
C SER A 23 -1.29 -2.60 14.42
N ASN A 24 -2.25 -2.12 13.62
CA ASN A 24 -3.21 -1.12 14.08
C ASN A 24 -4.37 -1.72 14.88
N SER A 25 -4.42 -1.42 16.18
CA SER A 25 -5.49 -1.87 17.07
C SER A 25 -6.90 -1.41 16.67
N HIS A 26 -7.02 -0.27 15.96
CA HIS A 26 -8.31 0.25 15.52
C HIS A 26 -8.96 -0.61 14.42
N THR A 27 -8.15 -1.23 13.55
CA THR A 27 -8.61 -2.06 12.44
C THR A 27 -8.62 -3.56 12.79
N ALA A 28 -8.00 -3.95 13.91
CA ALA A 28 -7.83 -5.34 14.30
C ALA A 28 -9.17 -6.09 14.48
N ALA A 29 -10.23 -5.39 14.90
CA ALA A 29 -11.55 -5.99 15.05
C ALA A 29 -12.22 -6.33 13.71
N SER A 30 -11.91 -5.59 12.64
CA SER A 30 -12.52 -5.75 11.31
C SER A 30 -11.63 -6.47 10.30
N ASN A 31 -10.33 -6.61 10.58
CA ASN A 31 -9.37 -7.25 9.68
C ASN A 31 -8.95 -8.62 10.22
N VAL A 32 -9.57 -9.68 9.71
CA VAL A 32 -9.26 -11.08 10.11
C VAL A 32 -7.82 -11.50 9.82
N PHE A 33 -7.12 -10.78 8.93
CA PHE A 33 -5.71 -11.02 8.62
C PHE A 33 -4.76 -10.31 9.58
N GLN A 34 -5.24 -9.34 10.36
CA GLN A 34 -4.45 -8.73 11.44
C GLN A 34 -4.35 -9.72 12.61
N GLY A 35 -3.35 -10.59 12.50
CA GLY A 35 -2.95 -11.47 13.58
C GLY A 35 -2.27 -10.71 14.73
N LYS A 36 -2.10 -11.40 15.86
CA LYS A 36 -1.23 -10.88 16.93
C LYS A 36 0.23 -11.04 16.48
N ASN A 37 0.83 -9.96 15.98
CA ASN A 37 2.26 -9.93 15.77
C ASN A 37 2.95 -9.69 17.14
N PRO A 38 3.77 -10.63 17.64
CA PRO A 38 4.47 -10.46 18.92
C PRO A 38 5.68 -9.52 18.82
N ASP A 39 6.12 -9.16 17.62
CA ASP A 39 7.31 -8.36 17.39
C ASP A 39 7.08 -6.90 17.80
N PRO A 40 8.12 -6.21 18.30
CA PRO A 40 8.00 -4.80 18.65
C PRO A 40 7.76 -3.93 17.39
N PRO A 41 7.12 -2.75 17.52
CA PRO A 41 6.84 -1.86 16.39
C PRO A 41 8.04 -1.53 15.50
N GLU A 42 9.22 -1.34 16.11
CA GLU A 42 10.47 -1.08 15.39
C GLU A 42 10.83 -2.22 14.44
N GLN A 43 10.71 -3.47 14.90
CA GLN A 43 10.94 -4.66 14.08
C GLN A 43 9.90 -4.77 12.95
N GLN A 44 8.62 -4.53 13.27
CA GLN A 44 7.55 -4.54 12.26
C GLN A 44 7.80 -3.49 11.16
N GLN A 45 8.23 -2.29 11.54
CA GLN A 45 8.58 -1.22 10.62
C GLN A 45 9.79 -1.58 9.75
N GLU A 46 10.87 -2.13 10.33
CA GLU A 46 12.05 -2.56 9.58
C GLU A 46 11.71 -3.67 8.57
N ASP A 47 10.92 -4.65 8.98
CA ASP A 47 10.49 -5.76 8.13
C ASP A 47 9.59 -5.26 7.00
N ALA A 48 8.60 -4.41 7.31
CA ALA A 48 7.72 -3.81 6.32
C ALA A 48 8.49 -2.95 5.30
N ALA A 49 9.47 -2.15 5.75
CA ALA A 49 10.29 -1.35 4.85
C ALA A 49 11.14 -2.21 3.91
N ARG A 50 11.69 -3.32 4.42
CA ARG A 50 12.46 -4.28 3.62
C ARG A 50 11.58 -5.00 2.59
N GLU A 51 10.42 -5.49 3.01
CA GLU A 51 9.47 -6.16 2.12
C GLU A 51 8.90 -5.20 1.06
N PHE A 52 8.58 -3.97 1.45
CA PHE A 52 8.14 -2.91 0.55
C PHE A 52 9.16 -2.64 -0.56
N ALA A 53 10.44 -2.49 -0.21
CA ALA A 53 11.51 -2.29 -1.18
C ALA A 53 11.61 -3.49 -2.14
N GLY A 54 11.56 -4.72 -1.60
CA GLY A 54 11.59 -5.93 -2.42
C GLY A 54 10.41 -6.02 -3.40
N LEU A 55 9.20 -5.65 -2.98
CA LEU A 55 8.02 -5.60 -3.84
C LEU A 55 8.17 -4.54 -4.94
N CYS A 56 8.65 -3.34 -4.59
CA CYS A 56 8.91 -2.28 -5.56
C CYS A 56 9.91 -2.74 -6.64
N ASP A 57 10.97 -3.42 -6.24
CA ASP A 57 11.98 -3.93 -7.17
C ASP A 57 11.42 -5.03 -8.08
N ALA A 58 10.63 -5.96 -7.52
CA ALA A 58 9.97 -7.01 -8.30
C ALA A 58 8.99 -6.43 -9.34
N LEU A 59 8.20 -5.41 -8.97
CA LEU A 59 7.28 -4.73 -9.88
C LEU A 59 8.01 -4.01 -11.02
N LYS A 60 9.07 -3.26 -10.69
CA LYS A 60 9.91 -2.59 -11.69
C LYS A 60 10.56 -3.59 -12.65
N ALA A 61 11.06 -4.72 -12.13
CA ALA A 61 11.62 -5.79 -12.94
C ALA A 61 10.56 -6.43 -13.87
N GLY A 62 9.31 -6.46 -13.44
CA GLY A 62 8.15 -6.86 -14.25
C GLY A 62 7.68 -5.83 -15.28
N GLY A 63 8.33 -4.66 -15.37
CA GLY A 63 7.96 -3.58 -16.30
C GLY A 63 6.79 -2.70 -15.83
N VAL A 64 6.40 -2.80 -14.55
CA VAL A 64 5.39 -1.93 -13.95
C VAL A 64 6.05 -0.65 -13.46
N GLU A 65 5.49 0.50 -13.81
CA GLU A 65 5.92 1.78 -13.26
C GLU A 65 5.49 1.89 -11.79
N VAL A 66 6.44 2.18 -10.89
CA VAL A 66 6.16 2.32 -9.46
C VAL A 66 6.28 3.78 -9.05
N ILE A 67 5.14 4.40 -8.76
CA ILE A 67 5.03 5.79 -8.27
C ILE A 67 5.04 5.72 -6.75
N GLN A 68 6.15 6.12 -6.13
CA GLN A 68 6.36 6.02 -4.69
C GLN A 68 6.22 7.38 -4.02
N PHE A 69 5.47 7.43 -2.93
CA PHE A 69 5.44 8.57 -2.01
C PHE A 69 5.91 8.14 -0.63
N GLU A 70 6.53 9.05 0.10
CA GLU A 70 6.92 8.83 1.50
C GLU A 70 5.85 9.40 2.42
N ASP A 71 5.45 8.60 3.43
CA ASP A 71 4.58 9.07 4.50
C ASP A 71 5.37 9.93 5.50
N THR A 72 4.66 10.73 6.29
CA THR A 72 5.24 11.57 7.35
C THR A 72 5.28 10.83 8.69
N GLU A 73 6.21 11.20 9.59
CA GLU A 73 6.26 10.62 10.94
C GLU A 73 5.04 10.99 11.80
N GLU A 74 4.47 12.18 11.56
CA GLU A 74 3.29 12.68 12.25
C GLU A 74 2.31 13.26 11.23
N PRO A 75 1.00 12.93 11.31
CA PRO A 75 0.36 12.13 12.36
C PRO A 75 0.71 10.63 12.29
N HIS A 76 0.53 9.90 13.39
CA HIS A 76 0.79 8.45 13.43
C HIS A 76 -0.20 7.65 12.56
N THR A 77 0.24 7.27 11.36
CA THR A 77 -0.56 6.58 10.34
C THR A 77 -0.01 5.21 9.95
N PRO A 78 -0.14 4.18 10.80
CA PRO A 78 0.46 2.86 10.57
C PRO A 78 -0.05 2.13 9.32
N ASP A 79 -1.29 2.43 8.88
CA ASP A 79 -1.92 1.80 7.72
C ASP A 79 -1.81 2.63 6.42
N SER A 80 -1.06 3.74 6.40
CA SER A 80 -0.92 4.61 5.21
C SER A 80 -0.35 3.89 3.99
N VAL A 81 0.42 2.82 4.24
CA VAL A 81 0.98 1.89 3.24
C VAL A 81 -0.08 1.23 2.33
N PHE A 82 -1.37 1.28 2.71
CA PHE A 82 -2.50 0.73 1.96
C PHE A 82 -3.33 1.83 1.26
N PRO A 83 -2.84 2.43 0.14
CA PRO A 83 -3.54 3.51 -0.56
C PRO A 83 -4.90 3.09 -1.12
N ASN A 84 -5.08 1.79 -1.40
CA ASN A 84 -6.34 1.25 -1.90
C ASN A 84 -7.54 1.46 -0.94
N ASN A 85 -7.31 1.82 0.32
CA ASN A 85 -8.36 2.07 1.29
C ASN A 85 -8.95 3.49 1.19
N TRP A 86 -8.30 4.42 0.51
CA TRP A 86 -8.69 5.83 0.50
C TRP A 86 -8.54 6.53 -0.85
N VAL A 87 -8.03 5.85 -1.89
CA VAL A 87 -8.06 6.33 -3.27
C VAL A 87 -8.38 5.21 -4.25
N SER A 88 -9.15 5.54 -5.28
CA SER A 88 -9.35 4.72 -6.48
C SER A 88 -9.00 5.53 -7.73
N PHE A 89 -8.55 4.83 -8.78
CA PHE A 89 -8.21 5.43 -10.06
C PHE A 89 -9.08 4.80 -11.14
N HIS A 90 -9.89 5.62 -11.80
CA HIS A 90 -10.79 5.20 -12.87
C HIS A 90 -10.37 5.90 -14.17
N ALA A 91 -10.34 5.20 -15.30
CA ALA A 91 -9.89 5.80 -16.56
C ALA A 91 -10.76 6.98 -17.02
N ASP A 92 -12.03 7.01 -16.61
CA ASP A 92 -12.98 8.09 -16.90
C ASP A 92 -12.96 9.21 -15.85
N GLY A 93 -12.19 9.05 -14.76
CA GLY A 93 -12.10 10.02 -13.67
C GLY A 93 -13.34 10.13 -12.79
N ALA A 94 -14.27 9.17 -12.85
CA ALA A 94 -15.46 9.16 -11.99
C ALA A 94 -15.15 8.71 -10.54
N VAL A 95 -16.02 9.10 -9.59
CA VAL A 95 -15.96 8.76 -8.16
C VAL A 95 -17.35 8.31 -7.70
#